data_AF-A0A0W8FK84-F1
#
_entry.id   AF-A0A0W8FK84-F1
#
_cell.length_a   1.000
_cell.length_b   1.000
_cell.length_c   1.000
_cell.angle_alpha   90.00
_cell.angle_beta   90.00
_cell.angle_gamma   90.00
#
_symmetry.space_group_name_H-M   'P 1'
#
loop_
_entity.id
_entity.type
_entity.pdbx_description
1 polymer ?
#
loop_
_entity_poly.entity_id
_entity_poly.type
_entity_poly.pdbx_seq_one_letter_code
_entity_poly.pdbx_strand_id
1 'polypeptide(L)' 'MVVVDEDIDIRDPDDVEFAIATRVRGDTDLLIVPGVRGSSLDPTRLPDGTNVKVGVDATMVMGEEHRFIRAGWS' A
#
# COMPACT_ATOMS: atom_id res chain seq x y z
N MET A 1 -4.13 -2.45 -3.47
CA MET A 1 -4.20 -3.10 -2.15
C MET A 1 -3.03 -2.58 -1.35
N VAL A 2 -3.22 -2.30 -0.07
CA VAL A 2 -2.15 -1.83 0.83
C VAL A 2 -2.13 -2.76 2.03
N VAL A 3 -0.95 -3.22 2.41
CA VAL A 3 -0.71 -4.02 3.62
C VAL A 3 -0.01 -3.12 4.63
N VAL A 4 -0.48 -3.11 5.86
CA VAL A 4 0.00 -2.26 6.96
C VAL A 4 0.12 -3.08 8.24
N ASP A 5 0.93 -2.59 9.18
CA ASP A 5 1.04 -3.19 10.52
C ASP A 5 -0.16 -2.84 11.41
N GLU A 6 -0.27 -3.53 12.56
CA GLU A 6 -1.38 -3.39 13.51
C GLU A 6 -1.46 -2.01 14.19
N ASP A 7 -0.40 -1.20 14.11
CA ASP A 7 -0.37 0.17 14.66
C ASP A 7 -1.06 1.20 13.75
N ILE A 8 -1.51 0.79 12.55
CA ILE A 8 -2.26 1.61 11.60
C ILE A 8 -3.75 1.31 11.71
N ASP A 9 -4.58 2.33 11.94
CA ASP A 9 -6.03 2.20 11.81
C ASP A 9 -6.45 2.18 10.34
N ILE A 10 -6.77 0.99 9.82
CA ILE A 10 -7.24 0.78 8.45
C ILE A 10 -8.56 1.50 8.10
N ARG A 11 -9.29 2.03 9.10
CA ARG A 11 -10.51 2.81 8.89
C ARG A 11 -10.24 4.30 8.74
N ASP A 12 -9.05 4.76 9.11
CA ASP A 12 -8.59 6.13 8.94
C ASP A 12 -7.71 6.23 7.67
N PRO A 13 -8.20 6.88 6.60
CA PRO A 13 -7.43 7.01 5.36
C PRO A 13 -6.13 7.80 5.56
N ASP A 14 -6.11 8.78 6.45
CA ASP A 14 -4.91 9.59 6.72
C ASP A 14 -3.83 8.72 7.39
N ASP A 15 -4.25 7.75 8.21
CA ASP A 15 -3.36 6.83 8.90
C ASP A 15 -2.74 5.78 7.97
N VAL A 16 -3.53 5.31 7.00
CA VAL A 16 -3.03 4.46 5.91
C VAL A 16 -2.10 5.25 4.98
N GLU A 17 -2.43 6.51 4.67
CA GLU A 17 -1.55 7.39 3.88
C GLU A 17 -0.22 7.63 4.59
N PHE A 18 -0.23 7.84 5.91
CA PHE A 18 1.00 7.95 6.70
C PHE A 18 1.88 6.70 6.55
N ALA A 19 1.30 5.49 6.60
CA ALA A 19 2.05 4.25 6.40
C ALA A 19 2.69 4.21 5.01
N ILE A 20 1.94 4.57 3.96
CA ILE A 20 2.47 4.64 2.60
C ILE A 20 3.60 5.67 2.50
N ALA A 21 3.42 6.87 3.06
CA ALA A 21 4.37 7.96 2.94
C ALA A 21 5.70 7.71 3.68
N THR A 22 5.68 6.90 4.75
CA THR A 22 6.83 6.76 5.65
C THR A 22 7.48 5.38 5.63
N ARG A 23 6.78 4.34 5.15
CA ARG A 23 7.26 2.95 5.16
C ARG A 23 7.51 2.36 3.77
N VAL A 24 7.07 3.03 2.70
CA VAL A 24 7.15 2.48 1.32
C VAL A 24 8.31 3.09 0.55
N ARG A 25 9.12 2.22 -0.05
CA ARG A 25 10.08 2.55 -1.11
C ARG A 25 9.57 2.01 -2.44
N GLY A 26 9.25 2.91 -3.36
CA GLY A 26 8.52 2.59 -4.59
C GLY A 26 9.21 1.59 -5.54
N ASP A 27 10.54 1.43 -5.45
CA ASP A 27 11.32 0.49 -6.27
C ASP A 27 11.38 -0.93 -5.71
N THR A 28 11.01 -1.15 -4.44
CA THR A 28 11.03 -2.50 -3.83
C THR A 28 9.72 -2.95 -3.21
N ASP A 29 8.87 -2.00 -2.80
CA ASP A 29 7.72 -2.31 -1.95
C ASP A 29 6.40 -2.24 -2.74
N LEU A 30 6.50 -2.10 -4.07
CA LEU A 30 5.40 -2.18 -5.01
C LEU A 30 5.44 -3.48 -5.81
N LEU A 31 4.38 -4.28 -5.70
CA LEU A 31 4.12 -5.40 -6.59
C LEU A 31 3.20 -4.94 -7.72
N ILE A 32 3.74 -4.85 -8.94
CA ILE A 32 2.99 -4.48 -10.15
C ILE A 32 2.67 -5.74 -10.95
N VAL A 33 1.38 -6.02 -11.14
CA VAL A 33 0.91 -7.19 -11.90
C VAL A 33 0.07 -6.71 -13.09
N PRO A 34 0.64 -6.68 -14.31
CA PRO A 34 -0.09 -6.31 -15.52
C PRO A 34 -0.93 -7.46 -16.08
N GLY A 35 -1.87 -7.14 -16.98
CA GLY A 35 -2.62 -8.14 -17.77
C GLY A 35 -3.67 -8.92 -16.98
N VAL A 36 -4.09 -8.41 -15.83
CA VAL A 36 -5.04 -9.08 -14.93
C VAL A 36 -6.45 -8.58 -15.19
N ARG A 37 -7.47 -9.45 -15.08
CA ARG A 37 -8.87 -9.02 -15.25
C ARG A 37 -9.24 -7.94 -14.22
N GLY A 38 -9.77 -6.83 -14.72
CA GLY A 38 -10.28 -5.71 -13.93
C GLY A 38 -11.81 -5.73 -13.81
N SER A 39 -12.36 -4.69 -13.19
CA SER A 39 -13.81 -4.45 -13.20
C SER A 39 -14.24 -3.96 -14.58
N SER A 40 -15.41 -4.41 -15.07
CA SER A 40 -15.99 -3.86 -16.30
C SER A 40 -16.37 -2.38 -16.20
N LEU A 41 -16.53 -1.87 -14.97
CA LEU A 41 -16.85 -0.47 -14.67
C LEU A 41 -15.62 0.44 -14.64
N ASP A 42 -14.42 -0.13 -14.61
CA ASP A 42 -13.18 0.64 -14.59
C ASP A 42 -12.96 1.29 -15.98
N PRO A 43 -13.01 2.63 -16.09
CA PRO A 43 -12.89 3.31 -17.37
C PRO A 43 -11.47 3.24 -17.96
N THR A 44 -10.48 2.83 -17.16
CA THR A 44 -9.07 2.76 -17.56
C THR A 44 -8.64 1.38 -18.04
N ARG A 45 -9.53 0.37 -17.95
CA ARG A 45 -9.23 -0.99 -18.42
C ARG A 45 -8.95 -1.01 -19.92
N LEU A 46 -8.12 -1.94 -20.35
CA LEU A 46 -7.91 -2.21 -21.76
C LEU A 46 -9.17 -2.79 -22.41
N PRO A 47 -9.31 -2.69 -23.76
CA PRO A 47 -10.48 -3.19 -24.48
C PRO A 47 -10.79 -4.67 -24.19
N ASP A 48 -9.74 -5.48 -23.96
CA ASP A 48 -9.82 -6.91 -23.66
C ASP A 48 -10.29 -7.24 -22.22
N GLY A 49 -10.52 -6.24 -21.38
CA GLY A 49 -10.98 -6.42 -19.99
C GLY A 49 -9.85 -6.55 -18.97
N THR A 50 -8.60 -6.40 -19.38
CA THR A 50 -7.46 -6.43 -18.48
C THR A 50 -7.10 -5.03 -17.95
N ASN A 51 -6.43 -5.00 -16.80
CA ASN A 51 -5.83 -3.83 -16.21
C ASN A 51 -4.53 -4.24 -15.47
N VAL A 52 -3.92 -3.30 -14.74
CA VAL A 52 -2.80 -3.51 -13.84
C VAL A 52 -3.33 -3.50 -12.40
N LYS A 53 -2.90 -4.46 -11.59
CA LYS A 53 -3.11 -4.43 -10.14
C LYS A 53 -1.80 -4.05 -9.43
N VAL A 54 -1.94 -3.27 -8.37
CA VAL A 54 -0.82 -2.86 -7.51
C VAL A 54 -1.07 -3.35 -6.08
N GLY A 55 -0.08 -4.07 -5.55
CA GLY A 55 0.10 -4.31 -4.13
C GLY A 55 1.14 -3.35 -3.57
N VAL A 56 0.86 -2.77 -2.41
CA VAL A 56 1.75 -1.87 -1.67
C VAL A 56 2.05 -2.53 -0.33
N ASP A 57 3.31 -2.82 -0.07
CA ASP A 57 3.79 -3.25 1.24
C ASP A 57 4.21 -2.01 2.03
N ALA A 58 3.37 -1.58 2.97
CA ALA A 58 3.64 -0.46 3.86
C ALA A 58 3.90 -0.96 5.30
N THR A 59 4.50 -2.14 5.44
CA THR A 59 4.90 -2.69 6.74
C THR A 59 6.26 -2.20 7.20
N MET A 60 6.54 -2.28 8.50
CA MET A 60 7.86 -1.98 9.06
C MET A 60 8.90 -2.98 8.56
N VAL A 61 10.15 -2.52 8.44
CA VAL A 61 11.27 -3.44 8.19
C VAL A 61 11.44 -4.36 9.39
N MET A 62 11.30 -5.66 9.15
CA MET A 62 11.43 -6.70 10.16
C MET A 62 12.75 -6.57 10.95
N GLY A 63 12.66 -6.54 12.28
CA GLY A 63 13.79 -6.36 13.19
C GLY A 63 14.24 -4.91 13.39
N GLU A 64 13.61 -3.96 12.70
CA GLU A 64 13.90 -2.53 12.80
C GLU A 64 12.69 -1.70 13.27
N GLU A 65 11.68 -2.34 13.87
CA GLU A 65 10.39 -1.74 14.25
C GLU A 65 10.57 -0.50 15.13
N HIS A 66 11.60 -0.50 15.98
CA HIS A 66 11.96 0.63 16.84
C HIS A 66 12.22 1.95 16.09
N ARG A 67 12.61 1.90 14.81
CA ARG A 67 12.83 3.07 13.96
C ARG A 67 11.53 3.71 13.47
N PHE A 68 10.43 2.98 13.51
CA PHE A 68 9.13 3.37 12.97
C PHE A 68 8.12 3.75 14.06
N ILE A 69 8.55 3.74 15.33
CA ILE A 69 7.74 4.21 16.46
C ILE A 69 7.39 5.68 16.24
N ARG A 70 6.09 5.96 16.23
CA ARG A 70 5.56 7.32 16.07
C ARG A 70 5.96 8.18 17.27
N ALA A 71 6.27 9.44 16.99
CA ALA A 71 6.47 10.42 18.06
C ALA A 71 5.14 10.62 18.81
N GLY A 72 5.10 10.19 20.07
CA GLY A 72 4.01 10.51 20.98
C GLY A 72 4.25 11.87 21.61
N TRP A 73 3.24 12.73 21.62
CA TRP A 73 3.22 13.89 22.50
C TRP A 73 2.57 13.44 23.81
N SER A 74 3.33 13.51 24.91
CA SER A 74 2.83 13.27 26.28
C SER A 74 2.11 14.50 26.84
#